data_AF-A0AAJ0XJN7-F1
#
_entry.id   AF-A0AAJ0XJN7-F1
#
_cell.length_a   1.000
_cell.length_b   1.000
_cell.length_c   1.000
_cell.angle_alpha   90.00
_cell.angle_beta   90.00
_cell.angle_gamma   90.00
#
_symmetry.space_group_name_H-M   'P 1'
#
loop_
_entity.id
_entity.type
_entity.pdbx_description
1 polymer ?
#
loop_
_entity_poly.entity_id
_entity_poly.type
_entity_poly.pdbx_seq_one_letter_code
_entity_poly.pdbx_strand_id
1 'polypeptide(L)' 'MSRNKKLRKGIESIIAQKERHRQRMEDAIAAGDDNLASYLGKEVEGMTQQEKRKLRQLKK' A
#
# COMPACT_ATOMS: atom_id res chain seq x y z
N MET A 1 -15.07 -7.53 18.50
CA MET A 1 -14.55 -7.82 17.14
C MET A 1 -13.28 -8.66 17.28
N SER A 2 -13.15 -9.81 16.59
CA SER A 2 -11.98 -10.68 16.77
C SER A 2 -10.69 -10.03 16.24
N ARG A 3 -9.55 -10.36 16.85
CA ARG A 3 -8.22 -9.89 16.45
C ARG A 3 -7.95 -10.11 14.95
N ASN A 4 -8.35 -11.26 14.42
CA ASN A 4 -8.22 -11.61 13.00
C ASN A 4 -9.10 -10.73 12.10
N LYS A 5 -10.33 -10.38 12.52
CA LYS A 5 -11.21 -9.47 11.77
C LYS A 5 -10.63 -8.04 11.72
N LYS A 6 -10.06 -7.55 12.82
CA LYS A 6 -9.36 -6.25 12.86
C LYS A 6 -8.12 -6.25 11.96
N LEU A 7 -7.36 -7.34 11.95
CA LEU A 7 -6.17 -7.48 11.12
C LEU A 7 -6.50 -7.52 9.62
N ARG A 8 -7.52 -8.28 9.22
CA ARG A 8 -8.02 -8.32 7.82
C ARG A 8 -8.47 -6.94 7.34
N LYS A 9 -9.26 -6.22 8.12
CA LYS A 9 -9.66 -4.84 7.80
C LYS A 9 -8.46 -3.90 7.62
N GLY A 10 -7.43 -4.08 8.45
CA GLY A 10 -6.19 -3.33 8.33
C GLY A 10 -5.40 -3.65 7.06
N ILE A 11 -5.40 -4.91 6.61
CA ILE A 11 -4.79 -5.34 5.35
C ILE A 11 -5.56 -4.76 4.16
N GLU A 12 -6.89 -4.86 4.16
CA GLU A 12 -7.77 -4.28 3.13
C GLU A 12 -7.54 -2.77 2.98
N SER A 13 -7.41 -2.04 4.09
CA SER A 13 -7.10 -0.61 4.06
C SER A 13 -5.74 -0.32 3.42
N ILE A 14 -4.72 -1.14 3.65
CA ILE A 14 -3.39 -0.97 3.05
C ILE A 14 -3.46 -1.25 1.55
N ILE A 15 -4.16 -2.32 1.14
CA ILE A 15 -4.34 -2.65 -0.28
C ILE A 15 -5.02 -1.48 -1.00
N ALA A 16 -6.09 -0.92 -0.42
CA ALA A 16 -6.81 0.20 -1.01
C ALA A 16 -5.99 1.50 -1.08
N GLN A 17 -5.11 1.76 -0.10
CA GLN A 17 -4.23 2.92 -0.15
C GLN A 17 -3.08 2.74 -1.14
N LYS A 18 -2.51 1.53 -1.19
CA LYS A 18 -1.44 1.17 -2.14
C LYS A 18 -1.91 1.34 -3.57
N GLU A 19 -3.12 0.89 -3.89
CA GLU A 19 -3.70 1.03 -5.23
C GLU A 19 -3.89 2.51 -5.62
N ARG A 20 -4.36 3.35 -4.68
CA ARG A 20 -4.47 4.80 -4.92
C ARG A 20 -3.11 5.46 -5.16
N HIS A 21 -2.08 5.08 -4.41
CA HIS A 21 -0.74 5.64 -4.62
C HIS A 21 -0.13 5.16 -5.92
N ARG A 22 -0.40 3.92 -6.33
CA ARG A 22 -0.01 3.41 -7.64
C ARG A 22 -0.66 4.19 -8.78
N GLN A 23 -1.97 4.43 -8.74
CA GLN A 23 -2.66 5.23 -9.76
C GLN A 23 -2.08 6.65 -9.83
N ARG A 24 -1.91 7.31 -8.67
CA ARG A 24 -1.29 8.64 -8.63
C ARG A 24 0.16 8.65 -9.14
N MET A 25 0.89 7.56 -8.97
CA MET A 25 2.25 7.41 -9.48
C MET A 25 2.22 7.29 -11.01
N GLU A 26 1.30 6.48 -11.55
CA GLU A 26 1.08 6.37 -13.00
C GLU A 26 0.68 7.74 -13.60
N ASP A 27 -0.19 8.50 -12.92
CA ASP A 27 -0.55 9.87 -13.32
C ASP A 27 0.66 10.82 -13.27
N ALA A 28 1.49 10.74 -12.23
CA ALA A 28 2.69 11.57 -12.10
C ALA A 28 3.71 11.27 -13.20
N ILE A 29 3.90 9.98 -13.55
CA ILE A 29 4.74 9.55 -14.68
C ILE A 29 4.18 10.10 -15.99
N ALA A 30 2.87 10.00 -16.21
CA ALA A 30 2.22 10.53 -17.41
C ALA A 30 2.36 12.06 -17.52
N ALA A 31 2.38 12.76 -16.40
CA ALA A 31 2.61 14.20 -16.32
C ALA A 31 4.09 14.62 -16.42
N GLY A 32 5.04 13.67 -16.39
CA GLY A 32 6.48 13.94 -16.37
C GLY A 32 7.01 14.47 -15.03
N ASP A 33 6.27 14.25 -13.93
CA ASP A 33 6.71 14.62 -12.57
C ASP A 33 7.48 13.45 -11.93
N ASP A 34 8.76 13.35 -12.27
CA ASP A 34 9.67 12.30 -11.77
C ASP A 34 9.84 12.32 -10.25
N ASN A 35 9.77 13.50 -9.63
CA ASN A 35 9.92 13.65 -8.19
C ASN A 35 8.72 13.05 -7.46
N LEU A 36 7.51 13.40 -7.90
CA LEU A 36 6.28 12.86 -7.35
C LEU A 36 6.17 11.35 -7.62
N ALA A 37 6.52 10.90 -8.83
CA ALA A 37 6.53 9.48 -9.17
C ALA A 37 7.49 8.69 -8.27
N SER A 38 8.72 9.18 -8.06
CA SER A 38 9.71 8.54 -7.18
C SER A 38 9.25 8.49 -5.73
N TYR A 39 8.66 9.57 -5.22
CA TYR A 39 8.08 9.61 -3.87
C TYR A 39 6.98 8.56 -3.71
N LEU A 40 6.01 8.54 -4.62
CA LEU A 40 4.88 7.60 -4.58
C LEU A 40 5.35 6.13 -4.73
N GLY A 41 6.40 5.88 -5.52
CA GLY A 41 7.03 4.57 -5.63
C GLY A 41 7.56 4.04 -4.30
N LYS A 42 8.26 4.89 -3.53
CA LYS A 42 8.76 4.54 -2.19
C LYS A 42 7.61 4.25 -1.21
N GLU A 43 6.53 5.04 -1.27
CA GLU A 43 5.33 4.82 -0.45
C GLU A 43 4.66 3.46 -0.78
N VAL A 44 4.50 3.13 -2.06
CA VAL A 44 3.94 1.85 -2.51
C VAL A 44 4.80 0.67 -2.04
N GLU A 45 6.12 0.79 -2.08
CA GLU A 45 7.03 -0.23 -1.58
C GLU A 45 6.90 -0.40 -0.06
N GLY A 46 6.88 0.70 0.70
CA GLY A 46 6.67 0.70 2.15
C GLY A 46 5.36 0.01 2.54
N MET A 47 4.26 0.35 1.87
CA MET A 47 2.95 -0.29 2.06
C MET A 47 2.96 -1.77 1.71
N THR A 48 3.67 -2.18 0.65
CA THR A 48 3.81 -3.60 0.26
C THR A 48 4.51 -4.41 1.35
N GLN A 49 5.55 -3.86 1.98
CA GLN A 49 6.22 -4.53 3.10
C GLN A 49 5.31 -4.59 4.33
N GLN A 50 4.54 -3.54 4.61
CA GLN A 50 3.58 -3.52 5.72
C GLN A 50 2.47 -4.57 5.54
N GLU A 51 1.94 -4.69 4.33
CA GLU A 51 0.96 -5.72 3.94
C GLU A 51 1.51 -7.12 4.20
N LYS A 52 2.72 -7.42 3.69
CA LYS A 52 3.40 -8.72 3.89
C LYS A 52 3.57 -9.06 5.37
N ARG A 53 3.96 -8.08 6.21
CA ARG A 53 4.11 -8.29 7.66
C ARG A 53 2.76 -8.65 8.32
N LYS A 54 1.68 -7.97 7.96
CA LYS A 54 0.34 -8.26 8.51
C LYS A 54 -0.22 -9.58 8.02
N LEU A 55 0.00 -9.95 6.76
CA LEU A 55 -0.38 -11.27 6.22
C LEU A 55 0.32 -12.41 6.96
N ARG A 56 1.61 -12.26 7.29
CA ARG A 56 2.34 -13.23 8.12
C ARG A 56 1.74 -13.36 9.52
N GLN A 57 1.30 -12.26 10.13
CA GLN A 57 0.63 -12.27 11.44
C GLN A 57 -0.72 -12.97 11.41
N LEU A 58 -1.44 -12.95 10.28
CA LEU A 58 -2.75 -13.61 10.14
C LEU A 58 -2.63 -15.14 9.99
N LYS A 59 -1.49 -15.63 9.52
CA LYS A 59 -1.20 -17.07 9.33
C LYS A 59 -0.60 -17.75 10.58
N LYS A 60 -0.22 -16.97 11.60
CA LYS A 60 0.24 -17.46 12.91
C LYS A 60 -0.95 -17.62 13.84
#